data_AF-A0AAN8WLJ6-F1
#
_entry.id   AF-A0AAN8WLJ6-F1
#
_cell.length_a   1.000
_cell.length_b   1.000
_cell.length_c   1.000
_cell.angle_alpha   90.00
_cell.angle_beta   90.00
_cell.angle_gamma   90.00
#
_symmetry.space_group_name_H-M   'P 1'
#
loop_
_entity.id
_entity.type
_entity.pdbx_description
1 polymer ?
#
loop_
_entity_poly.entity_id
_entity_poly.type
_entity_poly.pdbx_seq_one_letter_code
_entity_poly.pdbx_strand_id
1 'polypeptide(L)' 'MNEAELGGRTIFPNLRMGVDPIKGSAVVWYNLKKNGQYDVRLEHGGCPILLGNKWGKY' A
#
# COMPACT_ATOMS: atom_id res chain seq x y z
N MET A 1 12.04 -2.32 1.63
CA MET A 1 13.52 -2.37 1.59
C MET A 1 14.14 -1.00 1.86
N ASN A 2 13.44 0.09 1.61
CA ASN A 2 13.70 1.41 2.17
C ASN A 2 12.38 2.20 2.23
N GLU A 3 12.41 3.41 2.77
CA GLU A 3 11.30 4.38 2.76
C GLU A 3 11.66 5.57 1.88
N ALA A 4 10.65 6.22 1.31
CA ALA A 4 10.82 7.50 0.63
C ALA A 4 10.82 8.63 1.66
N GLU A 5 11.55 9.70 1.37
CA GLU A 5 11.58 10.89 2.24
C GLU A 5 10.26 11.66 2.18
N LEU A 6 9.59 11.68 1.02
CA LEU A 6 8.26 12.25 0.86
C LEU A 6 7.43 11.48 -0.17
N GLY A 7 6.16 11.23 0.14
CA GLY A 7 5.23 10.51 -0.73
C GLY A 7 5.35 8.98 -0.62
N GLY A 8 4.94 8.27 -1.66
CA GLY A 8 5.11 6.81 -1.72
C GLY A 8 4.17 6.00 -0.82
N ARG A 9 3.05 6.56 -0.36
CA ARG A 9 2.03 5.82 0.42
C ARG A 9 1.45 4.64 -0.36
N THR A 10 1.17 3.55 0.32
CA THR A 10 0.25 2.53 -0.19
C THR A 10 -1.16 2.95 0.18
N ILE A 11 -2.03 3.16 -0.81
CA ILE A 11 -3.40 3.66 -0.60
C ILE A 11 -4.44 2.61 -0.93
N PHE A 12 -5.57 2.68 -0.24
CA PHE A 12 -6.79 1.91 -0.49
C PHE A 12 -7.94 2.91 -0.73
N PRO A 13 -8.19 3.34 -1.98
CA PRO A 13 -9.11 4.45 -2.29
C PRO A 13 -10.53 4.20 -1.77
N ASN A 14 -11.04 2.99 -1.95
CA ASN A 14 -12.39 2.61 -1.52
C ASN A 14 -12.55 2.52 0.00
N LEU A 15 -11.44 2.45 0.76
CA LEU A 15 -11.42 2.51 2.22
C LEU A 15 -11.04 3.90 2.76
N ARG A 16 -10.65 4.85 1.90
CA ARG A 16 -10.12 6.16 2.27
C ARG A 16 -8.97 6.05 3.30
N MET A 17 -8.11 5.06 3.10
CA MET A 17 -6.98 4.76 3.97
C MET A 17 -5.68 4.80 3.18
N GLY A 18 -4.60 5.20 3.83
CA GLY A 18 -3.25 5.07 3.28
C GLY A 18 -2.24 4.75 4.37
N VAL A 19 -1.24 3.94 4.03
CA VAL A 19 -0.15 3.55 4.92
C VAL A 19 1.15 4.13 4.40
N ASP A 20 1.89 4.80 5.27
CA ASP A 20 3.20 5.36 4.95
C ASP A 20 4.25 4.25 4.86
N PRO A 21 5.21 4.34 3.92
CA PRO A 21 6.29 3.39 3.86
C PRO A 21 7.23 3.60 5.05
N ILE A 22 7.37 2.59 5.90
CA ILE A 22 8.35 2.59 7.00
C ILE A 22 9.39 1.50 6.72
N LYS A 23 10.68 1.83 6.77
CA LYS A 23 11.76 0.87 6.50
C LYS A 23 11.65 -0.34 7.44
N GLY A 24 11.57 -1.54 6.86
CA GLY A 24 11.46 -2.79 7.62
C GLY A 24 10.03 -3.21 7.98
N SER A 25 9.03 -2.36 7.72
CA SER A 25 7.62 -2.70 7.93
C SER A 25 7.00 -3.44 6.73
N ALA A 26 5.85 -4.07 6.96
CA ALA A 26 5.02 -4.66 5.93
C ALA A 26 3.54 -4.35 6.19
N VAL A 27 2.77 -4.21 5.11
CA VAL A 27 1.31 -4.10 5.14
C VAL A 27 0.76 -5.36 4.49
N VAL A 28 -0.16 -6.04 5.16
CA VAL A 28 -0.76 -7.31 4.71
C VAL A 28 -2.27 -7.18 4.71
N TRP A 29 -2.92 -7.65 3.64
CA TRP A 29 -4.38 -7.67 3.51
C TRP A 29 -4.85 -8.90 2.71
N TYR A 30 -6.15 -9.18 2.75
CA TYR A 30 -6.76 -10.34 2.10
C TYR A 30 -7.65 -9.91 0.93
N ASN A 31 -7.23 -10.12 -0.32
CA ASN A 31 -7.99 -9.68 -1.51
C ASN A 31 -9.39 -10.31 -1.65
N LEU A 32 -9.69 -11.38 -0.90
CA LEU A 32 -10.95 -12.11 -0.96
C LEU A 32 -11.72 -12.01 0.35
N LYS A 33 -13.05 -11.97 0.22
CA LYS A 33 -13.98 -12.20 1.33
C LYS A 33 -13.97 -13.68 1.71
N LYS A 34 -14.54 -14.02 2.87
CA LYS A 34 -14.68 -15.41 3.34
C LYS A 34 -15.41 -16.33 2.36
N ASN A 35 -16.25 -15.78 1.50
CA ASN A 35 -16.98 -16.52 0.46
C ASN A 35 -16.20 -16.65 -0.87
N GLY A 36 -14.92 -16.26 -0.91
CA GLY A 36 -14.06 -16.38 -2.08
C GLY A 36 -14.24 -15.29 -3.14
N GLN A 37 -15.18 -14.35 -2.98
CA GLN A 37 -15.34 -13.23 -3.91
C GLN A 37 -14.30 -12.13 -3.64
N TYR A 38 -13.89 -11.44 -4.71
CA TYR A 38 -13.04 -10.26 -4.61
C TYR A 38 -13.65 -9.20 -3.71
N ASP A 39 -12.84 -8.66 -2.80
CA ASP A 39 -13.21 -7.48 -2.01
C ASP A 39 -12.71 -6.22 -2.71
N VAL A 40 -13.58 -5.59 -3.50
CA VAL A 40 -13.30 -4.35 -4.23
C VAL A 40 -12.81 -3.19 -3.34
N ARG A 41 -13.09 -3.26 -2.04
CA ARG A 41 -12.58 -2.26 -1.08
C ARG A 41 -11.07 -2.29 -0.94
N LEU A 42 -10.44 -3.42 -1.26
CA LEU A 42 -9.00 -3.66 -1.15
C LEU A 42 -8.24 -3.41 -2.46
N GLU A 43 -8.90 -2.80 -3.44
CA GLU A 43 -8.19 -2.10 -4.51
C GLU A 43 -7.15 -1.17 -3.89
N HIS A 44 -5.93 -1.22 -4.41
CA HIS A 44 -4.80 -0.51 -3.83
C HIS A 44 -3.87 0.03 -4.91
N GLY A 45 -3.13 1.07 -4.55
CA GLY A 45 -2.15 1.70 -5.41
C GLY A 45 -1.00 2.30 -4.63
N GLY A 46 0.07 2.65 -5.34
CA GLY A 46 1.19 3.43 -4.80
C GLY A 46 1.03 4.90 -5.17
N CYS A 47 1.02 5.80 -4.19
CA CYS A 47 1.16 7.22 -4.45
C CYS A 47 2.54 7.52 -5.06
N PRO A 48 2.68 8.58 -5.86
CA PRO A 48 3.97 9.05 -6.35
C PRO A 48 4.97 9.28 -5.20
N ILE A 49 6.24 8.98 -5.47
CA ILE A 49 7.34 9.44 -4.63
C ILE A 49 7.59 10.89 -5.02
N LEU A 50 7.55 11.80 -4.04
CA LEU A 50 7.83 13.21 -4.25
C LEU A 50 9.29 13.55 -3.96
N LEU A 51 9.93 12.82 -3.03
CA LEU A 51 11.34 12.95 -2.72
C LEU A 51 11.93 11.61 -2.25
N GLY A 52 13.16 11.32 -2.69
CA GLY A 52 13.87 10.09 -2.37
C GLY A 52 13.47 8.91 -3.28
N ASN A 53 13.53 7.69 -2.74
CA ASN A 53 13.25 6.45 -3.49
C ASN A 53 12.51 5.44 -2.60
N LYS A 54 11.61 4.63 -3.17
CA LYS A 54 10.92 3.54 -2.46
C LYS A 54 11.11 2.21 -3.21
N TRP A 55 11.61 1.21 -2.50
CA TRP A 55 11.85 -0.15 -2.98
C TRP A 55 11.00 -1.15 -2.17
N GLY A 56 10.03 -1.74 -2.86
CA GLY A 56 9.25 -2.89 -2.40
C GLY A 56 9.83 -4.21 -2.92
N LYS A 57 9.47 -5.32 -2.27
CA LYS A 57 9.74 -6.66 -2.77
C LYS A 57 8.40 -7.21 -3.29
N TYR A 58 8.38 -7.64 -4.54
CA TYR A 58 7.24 -8.30 -5.18
C TYR A 58 7.11 -9.73 -4.67
#